data_AF-A0A840MZW1-F1
#
_entry.id   AF-A0A840MZW1-F1
#
_cell.length_a   1.000
_cell.length_b   1.000
_cell.length_c   1.000
_cell.angle_alpha   90.00
_cell.angle_beta   90.00
_cell.angle_gamma   90.00
#
_symmetry.space_group_name_H-M   'P 1'
#
loop_
_entity.id
_entity.type
_entity.pdbx_description
1 polymer ?
#
loop_
_entity_poly.entity_id
_entity_poly.type
_entity_poly.pdbx_seq_one_letter_code
_entity_poly.pdbx_strand_id
1 'polypeptide(L)'
;MSVEDEEMHDQARQAFFKLLDDIVKAGWKPYLSEAYPRLTAKEIVRRVIAKESYADMNLRPEYTPTLEEWMQLGDGLYWNFHANHVEMQIRLSRDITRLDPHKPGAYFMSITIRPMTHAMQDGMTPGERLNWRAVWLKSLAEDQATRATAEAKEKAAGHQIDTDYQDPPMPPEH
;
A
#
# COMPACT_ATOMS: atom_id res chain seq x y z
N MET A 1 24.47 18.55 17.91
CA MET A 1 24.92 18.60 16.50
C MET A 1 24.46 17.29 15.90
N SER A 2 23.28 17.27 15.28
CA SER A 2 22.79 16.07 14.58
C SER A 2 23.55 16.01 13.26
N VAL A 3 24.28 14.92 13.05
CA VAL A 3 24.80 14.57 11.73
C VAL A 3 23.55 14.18 10.95
N GLU A 4 23.09 15.05 10.06
CA GLU A 4 22.08 14.66 9.09
C GLU A 4 22.73 13.55 8.25
N ASP A 5 22.22 12.33 8.37
CA ASP A 5 22.66 11.20 7.56
C ASP A 5 22.28 11.50 6.10
N GLU A 6 23.21 12.14 5.39
CA GLU A 6 23.11 12.44 3.98
C GLU A 6 23.19 11.12 3.18
N GLU A 7 22.04 10.50 2.94
CA GLU A 7 21.92 9.28 2.15
C GLU A 7 21.61 9.60 0.68
N MET A 8 22.30 8.95 -0.24
CA MET A 8 21.97 9.05 -1.66
C MET A 8 20.61 8.42 -1.93
N HIS A 9 19.83 9.01 -2.84
CA HIS A 9 18.50 8.53 -3.19
C HIS A 9 18.43 7.02 -3.50
N ASP A 10 19.46 6.49 -4.16
CA ASP A 10 19.52 5.07 -4.49
C ASP A 10 19.80 4.18 -3.28
N GLN A 11 20.62 4.65 -2.34
CA GLN A 11 20.89 3.94 -1.09
C GLN A 11 19.62 3.87 -0.23
N ALA A 12 18.93 5.01 -0.07
CA ALA A 12 17.67 5.08 0.65
C ALA A 12 16.60 4.16 0.05
N ARG A 13 16.50 4.15 -1.30
CA ARG A 13 15.60 3.23 -2.03
C ARG A 13 15.93 1.77 -1.72
N GLN A 14 17.20 1.37 -1.83
CA GLN A 14 17.62 -0.01 -1.57
C GLN A 14 17.40 -0.41 -0.11
N ALA A 15 17.76 0.45 0.84
CA ALA A 15 17.55 0.22 2.27
C ALA A 15 16.06 0.07 2.62
N PHE A 16 15.21 0.93 2.05
CA PHE A 16 13.77 0.87 2.27
C PHE A 16 13.13 -0.41 1.70
N PHE A 17 13.46 -0.79 0.47
CA PHE A 17 12.92 -2.03 -0.10
C PHE A 17 13.47 -3.28 0.57
N LYS A 18 14.69 -3.24 1.11
CA LYS A 18 15.19 -4.29 1.99
C LYS A 18 14.35 -4.41 3.26
N LEU A 19 13.97 -3.30 3.89
CA LEU A 19 13.06 -3.32 5.05
C LEU A 19 11.71 -3.95 4.69
N LEU A 20 11.12 -3.60 3.55
CA LEU A 20 9.85 -4.19 3.10
C LEU A 20 9.97 -5.71 2.89
N ASP A 21 11.07 -6.18 2.29
CA ASP A 21 11.36 -7.60 2.13
C ASP A 21 11.52 -8.32 3.48
N ASP A 22 12.24 -7.71 4.43
CA ASP A 22 12.39 -8.24 5.78
C ASP A 22 11.03 -8.35 6.52
N ILE A 23 10.11 -7.39 6.30
CA ILE A 23 8.73 -7.43 6.82
C ILE A 23 7.93 -8.60 6.22
N VAL A 24 8.00 -8.79 4.90
CA VAL A 24 7.32 -9.91 4.23
C VAL A 24 7.86 -11.25 4.73
N LYS A 25 9.18 -11.37 4.88
CA LYS A 25 9.84 -12.57 5.45
C LYS A 25 9.44 -12.84 6.90
N ALA A 26 9.10 -11.80 7.66
CA ALA A 26 8.57 -11.95 9.02
C ALA A 26 7.11 -12.44 9.07
N GLY A 27 6.48 -12.67 7.92
CA GLY A 27 5.14 -13.26 7.81
C GLY A 27 4.03 -12.24 7.58
N TRP A 28 4.36 -10.95 7.41
CA TRP A 28 3.40 -9.95 6.98
C TRP A 28 3.06 -10.13 5.50
N LYS A 29 1.80 -9.98 5.16
CA LYS A 29 1.32 -10.06 3.77
C LYS A 29 0.90 -8.68 3.30
N PRO A 30 1.21 -8.28 2.05
CA PRO A 30 0.70 -7.03 1.50
C PRO A 30 -0.82 -6.99 1.52
N TYR A 31 -1.39 -5.82 1.75
CA TYR A 31 -2.82 -5.58 1.76
C TYR A 31 -3.20 -4.59 0.64
N LEU A 32 -4.16 -4.96 -0.19
CA LEU A 32 -4.78 -4.11 -1.21
C LEU A 32 -6.25 -3.87 -0.82
N SER A 33 -6.71 -2.63 -1.01
CA SER A 33 -8.12 -2.30 -0.82
C SER A 33 -9.05 -3.22 -1.62
N GLU A 34 -10.16 -3.60 -1.00
CA GLU A 34 -11.19 -4.51 -1.50
C GLU A 34 -11.87 -4.01 -2.78
N ALA A 35 -11.83 -2.70 -3.02
CA ALA A 35 -12.41 -2.07 -4.21
C ALA A 35 -11.42 -1.95 -5.39
N TYR A 36 -10.11 -2.03 -5.13
CA TYR A 36 -9.11 -1.83 -6.17
C TYR A 36 -8.79 -3.11 -6.95
N PRO A 37 -8.55 -3.03 -8.28
CA PRO A 37 -8.14 -4.18 -9.06
C PRO A 37 -6.81 -4.73 -8.55
N ARG A 38 -6.66 -6.06 -8.55
CA ARG A 38 -5.42 -6.73 -8.16
C ARG A 38 -4.36 -6.61 -9.25
N LEU A 39 -3.90 -5.40 -9.52
CA LEU A 39 -2.83 -5.14 -10.47
C LEU A 39 -1.50 -5.69 -9.95
N THR A 40 -0.60 -6.03 -10.88
CA THR A 40 0.77 -6.39 -10.52
C THR A 40 1.49 -5.21 -9.87
N ALA A 41 2.44 -5.48 -8.98
CA ALA A 41 3.19 -4.44 -8.27
C ALA A 41 3.87 -3.42 -9.21
N LYS A 42 4.40 -3.91 -10.35
CA LYS A 42 5.00 -3.06 -11.39
C LYS A 42 3.98 -2.14 -12.08
N GLU A 43 2.79 -2.67 -12.39
CA GLU A 43 1.74 -1.88 -13.03
C GLU A 43 1.22 -0.78 -12.09
N ILE A 44 1.11 -1.06 -10.78
CA ILE A 44 0.76 -0.03 -9.79
C ILE A 44 1.78 1.12 -9.83
N VAL A 45 3.09 0.80 -9.79
CA VAL A 45 4.14 1.84 -9.87
C VAL A 45 4.04 2.66 -11.16
N ARG A 46 3.82 2.01 -12.31
CA ARG A 46 3.62 2.70 -13.60
C ARG A 46 2.48 3.72 -13.52
N ARG A 47 1.34 3.33 -12.94
CA ARG A 47 0.15 4.19 -12.84
C ARG A 47 0.32 5.35 -11.88
N VAL A 48 0.99 5.12 -10.74
CA VAL A 48 1.32 6.19 -9.78
C VAL A 48 2.20 7.24 -10.45
N ILE A 49 3.24 6.81 -11.19
CA ILE A 49 4.10 7.72 -11.97
C ILE A 49 3.29 8.48 -13.03
N ALA A 50 2.42 7.78 -13.76
CA ALA A 50 1.59 8.35 -14.81
C ALA A 50 0.42 9.22 -14.29
N LYS A 51 0.19 9.25 -12.96
CA LYS A 51 -0.94 9.94 -12.31
C LYS A 51 -2.30 9.51 -12.89
N GLU A 52 -2.41 8.23 -13.22
CA GLU A 52 -3.64 7.65 -13.75
C GLU A 52 -4.71 7.49 -12.63
N SER A 53 -5.94 7.14 -13.00
CA SER A 53 -6.91 6.66 -12.01
C SER A 53 -6.25 5.57 -11.16
N TYR A 54 -6.48 5.60 -9.85
CA TYR A 54 -5.79 4.76 -8.85
C TYR A 54 -4.36 5.20 -8.47
N ALA A 55 -3.92 6.42 -8.80
CA ALA A 55 -2.65 6.98 -8.32
C ALA A 55 -2.51 7.01 -6.79
N ASP A 56 -3.63 6.96 -6.06
CA ASP A 56 -3.65 6.87 -4.60
C ASP A 56 -3.55 5.43 -4.09
N MET A 57 -3.33 4.42 -4.94
CA MET A 57 -3.15 3.03 -4.50
C MET A 57 -1.92 2.88 -3.61
N ASN A 58 -2.04 2.04 -2.58
CA ASN A 58 -0.86 1.62 -1.85
C ASN A 58 0.09 0.84 -2.77
N LEU A 59 1.37 1.13 -2.64
CA LEU A 59 2.42 0.42 -3.34
C LEU A 59 2.59 -0.99 -2.76
N ARG A 60 3.31 -1.82 -3.52
CA ARG A 60 3.48 -3.24 -3.26
C ARG A 60 4.97 -3.60 -3.11
N PRO A 61 5.35 -4.42 -2.13
CA PRO A 61 6.75 -4.75 -1.86
C PRO A 61 7.39 -5.66 -2.91
N GLU A 62 6.59 -6.33 -3.76
CA GLU A 62 7.08 -7.29 -4.75
C GLU A 62 7.80 -6.66 -5.94
N TYR A 63 7.71 -5.33 -6.10
CA TYR A 63 8.43 -4.61 -7.13
C TYR A 63 9.24 -3.47 -6.52
N THR A 64 10.56 -3.59 -6.64
CA THR A 64 11.50 -2.51 -6.33
C THR A 64 11.67 -1.64 -7.57
N PRO A 65 11.19 -0.38 -7.59
CA PRO A 65 11.39 0.54 -8.70
C PRO A 65 12.89 0.76 -8.94
N THR A 66 13.25 1.02 -10.20
CA THR A 66 14.56 1.57 -10.56
C THR A 66 14.77 2.95 -9.90
N LEU A 67 16.01 3.45 -9.87
CA LEU A 67 16.26 4.82 -9.39
C LEU A 67 15.45 5.85 -10.19
N GLU A 68 15.37 5.69 -11.51
CA GLU A 68 14.62 6.58 -12.37
C GLU A 68 13.12 6.59 -12.02
N GLU A 69 12.49 5.42 -11.89
CA GLU A 69 11.09 5.31 -11.45
C GLU A 69 10.91 5.87 -10.03
N TRP A 70 11.84 5.59 -9.12
CA TRP A 70 11.81 6.08 -7.74
C TRP A 70 11.80 7.60 -7.64
N MET A 71 12.57 8.27 -8.50
CA MET A 71 12.63 9.73 -8.56
C MET A 71 11.40 10.36 -9.23
N GLN A 72 10.66 9.58 -10.02
CA GLN A 72 9.38 10.03 -10.59
C GLN A 72 8.20 9.86 -9.63
N LEU A 73 8.30 8.93 -8.66
CA LEU A 73 7.30 8.78 -7.61
C LEU A 73 7.25 10.04 -6.72
N GLY A 74 6.03 10.43 -6.38
CA GLY A 74 5.78 11.58 -5.51
C GLY A 74 6.17 11.37 -4.04
N ASP A 75 5.80 12.36 -3.23
CA ASP A 75 5.85 12.29 -1.77
C ASP A 75 4.65 11.52 -1.19
N GLY A 76 4.78 11.05 0.06
CA GLY A 76 3.69 10.46 0.82
C GLY A 76 3.28 9.06 0.34
N LEU A 77 4.23 8.32 -0.23
CA LEU A 77 4.03 6.93 -0.65
C LEU A 77 3.71 6.05 0.56
N TYR A 78 2.91 5.01 0.35
CA TYR A 78 2.57 4.12 1.44
C TYR A 78 2.35 2.67 0.98
N TRP A 79 2.61 1.75 1.92
CA TRP A 79 2.44 0.31 1.78
C TRP A 79 1.59 -0.17 2.95
N ASN A 80 0.62 -1.03 2.67
CA ASN A 80 -0.18 -1.67 3.71
C ASN A 80 0.12 -3.16 3.78
N PHE A 81 0.08 -3.69 4.99
CA PHE A 81 0.31 -5.09 5.29
C PHE A 81 -0.70 -5.58 6.33
N HIS A 82 -0.87 -6.90 6.42
CA HIS A 82 -1.64 -7.55 7.46
C HIS A 82 -0.95 -8.81 7.98
N ALA A 83 -1.17 -9.11 9.25
CA ALA A 83 -0.79 -10.37 9.90
C ALA A 83 -1.66 -10.55 11.15
N ASN A 84 -2.09 -11.77 11.49
CA ASN A 84 -2.76 -12.08 12.77
C ASN A 84 -3.85 -11.07 13.20
N HIS A 85 -4.72 -10.65 12.28
CA HIS A 85 -5.81 -9.68 12.52
C HIS A 85 -5.37 -8.27 12.96
N VAL A 86 -4.10 -7.91 12.73
CA VAL A 86 -3.59 -6.54 12.76
C VAL A 86 -3.18 -6.10 11.36
N GLU A 87 -3.32 -4.81 11.10
CA GLU A 87 -2.81 -4.15 9.92
C GLU A 87 -1.64 -3.25 10.26
N MET A 88 -0.73 -3.10 9.30
CA MET A 88 0.40 -2.19 9.35
C MET A 88 0.36 -1.30 8.12
N GLN A 89 0.47 0.01 8.32
CA GLN A 89 0.76 0.96 7.26
C GLN A 89 2.16 1.51 7.45
N ILE A 90 2.96 1.48 6.39
CA ILE A 90 4.24 2.17 6.31
C ILE A 90 4.06 3.34 5.34
N ARG A 91 4.30 4.56 5.80
CA ARG A 91 4.33 5.75 4.96
C ARG A 91 5.76 6.25 4.85
N LEU A 92 6.17 6.57 3.64
CA LEU A 92 7.44 7.18 3.34
C LEU A 92 7.20 8.54 2.70
N SER A 93 7.73 9.57 3.36
CA SER A 93 7.84 10.91 2.83
C SER A 93 9.27 11.25 2.48
N ARG A 94 9.46 12.18 1.55
CA ARG A 94 10.75 12.69 1.09
C ARG A 94 10.74 14.21 1.10
N ASP A 95 11.89 14.80 1.37
CA ASP A 95 12.06 16.25 1.22
C ASP A 95 12.00 16.65 -0.26
N ILE A 96 10.89 17.27 -0.66
CA ILE A 96 10.65 17.70 -2.04
C ILE A 96 11.61 18.80 -2.51
N THR A 97 12.38 19.42 -1.60
CA THR A 97 13.40 20.41 -1.95
C THR A 97 14.76 19.78 -2.27
N ARG A 98 14.93 18.48 -2.00
CA ARG A 98 16.16 17.71 -2.20
C ARG A 98 15.92 16.52 -3.14
N LEU A 99 15.63 16.81 -4.42
CA LEU A 99 15.26 15.80 -5.44
C LEU A 99 16.30 15.61 -6.56
N ASP A 100 17.49 16.19 -6.43
CA ASP A 100 18.58 15.96 -7.38
C ASP A 100 19.14 14.54 -7.15
N PRO A 101 18.97 13.59 -8.10
CA PRO A 101 19.40 12.20 -7.91
C PRO A 101 20.90 12.03 -7.68
N HIS A 102 21.70 13.05 -8.02
CA HIS A 102 23.15 13.07 -7.83
C HIS A 102 23.58 13.75 -6.53
N LYS A 103 22.63 14.14 -5.67
CA LYS A 103 22.89 14.70 -4.34
C LYS A 103 22.18 13.87 -3.27
N PRO A 104 22.58 14.01 -1.99
CA PRO A 104 21.88 13.37 -0.90
C PRO A 104 20.46 13.91 -0.72
N GLY A 105 19.52 12.99 -0.52
CA GLY A 105 18.12 13.28 -0.21
C GLY A 105 17.87 13.29 1.30
N ALA A 106 16.62 13.51 1.69
CA ALA A 106 16.15 13.29 3.05
C ALA A 106 14.79 12.58 3.00
N TYR A 107 14.62 11.58 3.87
CA TYR A 107 13.44 10.72 3.91
C TYR A 107 12.93 10.59 5.34
N PHE A 108 11.62 10.54 5.49
CA PHE A 108 10.95 10.29 6.76
C PHE A 108 10.00 9.11 6.59
N MET A 109 10.12 8.13 7.49
CA MET A 109 9.25 6.96 7.52
C MET A 109 8.41 6.96 8.79
N SER A 110 7.12 6.67 8.65
CA SER A 110 6.25 6.35 9.78
C SER A 110 5.63 4.97 9.61
N ILE A 111 5.43 4.28 10.74
CA ILE A 111 4.80 2.97 10.80
C ILE A 111 3.62 3.09 11.77
N THR A 112 2.43 2.72 11.30
CA THR A 112 1.21 2.63 12.10
C THR A 112 0.78 1.18 12.14
N ILE A 113 0.56 0.63 13.34
CA ILE A 113 0.02 -0.72 13.54
C ILE A 113 -1.27 -0.60 14.33
N ARG A 114 -2.34 -1.24 13.87
CA ARG A 114 -3.64 -1.23 14.55
C ARG A 114 -4.42 -2.53 14.35
N PRO A 115 -5.36 -2.87 15.25
CA PRO A 115 -6.26 -4.00 15.03
C PRO A 115 -7.07 -3.80 13.74
N MET A 116 -7.22 -4.87 12.95
CA MET A 116 -8.05 -4.81 11.74
C MET A 116 -9.51 -4.47 12.06
N THR A 117 -10.01 -4.87 13.23
CA THR A 117 -11.36 -4.50 13.68
C THR A 117 -11.55 -2.99 13.78
N HIS A 118 -10.50 -2.23 14.14
CA HIS A 118 -10.56 -0.78 14.13
C HIS A 118 -10.72 -0.25 12.71
N ALA A 119 -9.89 -0.74 11.78
CA ALA A 119 -9.96 -0.33 10.37
C ALA A 119 -11.30 -0.69 9.72
N MET A 120 -11.83 -1.88 10.01
CA MET A 120 -13.14 -2.32 9.53
C MET A 120 -14.31 -1.47 10.07
N GLN A 121 -14.12 -0.80 11.20
CA GLN A 121 -15.10 0.08 11.84
C GLN A 121 -14.88 1.57 11.52
N ASP A 122 -13.82 1.90 10.76
CA ASP A 122 -13.56 3.29 10.36
C ASP A 122 -14.77 3.81 9.56
N GLY A 123 -15.19 5.05 9.85
CA GLY A 123 -16.35 5.67 9.19
C GLY A 123 -17.72 5.21 9.69
N MET A 124 -17.83 4.11 10.46
CA MET A 124 -19.10 3.68 11.04
C MET A 124 -19.56 4.61 12.17
N THR A 125 -20.86 4.86 12.21
CA THR A 125 -21.52 5.53 13.34
C THR A 125 -21.49 4.66 14.60
N PRO A 126 -21.68 5.24 15.80
CA PRO A 126 -21.75 4.45 17.04
C PRO A 126 -22.81 3.35 17.02
N GLY A 127 -23.96 3.56 16.36
CA GLY A 127 -25.02 2.56 16.23
C GLY A 127 -24.64 1.41 15.31
N GLU A 128 -23.99 1.71 14.18
CA GLU A 128 -23.48 0.69 13.25
C GLU A 128 -22.39 -0.18 13.89
N ARG A 129 -21.56 0.39 14.77
CA ARG A 129 -20.51 -0.38 15.49
C ARG A 129 -21.09 -1.51 16.36
N LEU A 130 -22.34 -1.42 16.81
CA LEU A 130 -23.01 -2.52 17.53
C LEU A 130 -23.25 -3.75 16.64
N ASN A 131 -23.37 -3.55 15.32
CA ASN A 131 -23.55 -4.60 14.33
C ASN A 131 -22.46 -4.53 13.24
N TRP A 132 -21.24 -4.18 13.66
CA TRP A 132 -20.17 -3.81 12.73
C TRP A 132 -19.85 -4.90 11.69
N ARG A 133 -19.96 -6.19 12.05
CA ARG A 133 -19.72 -7.30 11.12
C ARG A 133 -20.67 -7.30 9.95
N ALA A 134 -21.97 -7.14 10.21
CA ALA A 134 -22.96 -7.15 9.14
C ALA A 134 -22.82 -5.92 8.24
N VAL A 135 -22.52 -4.75 8.84
CA VAL A 135 -22.26 -3.51 8.09
C VAL A 135 -21.02 -3.67 7.21
N TRP A 136 -19.92 -4.20 7.78
CA TRP A 136 -18.68 -4.43 7.05
C TRP A 136 -18.84 -5.46 5.94
N LEU A 137 -19.48 -6.60 6.19
CA LEU A 137 -19.72 -7.63 5.17
C LEU A 137 -20.54 -7.10 3.98
N LYS A 138 -21.49 -6.20 4.25
CA LYS A 138 -22.23 -5.52 3.19
C LYS A 138 -21.32 -4.61 2.37
N SER A 139 -20.51 -3.77 3.02
CA SER A 139 -19.53 -2.90 2.34
C SER A 139 -18.53 -3.72 1.52
N LEU A 140 -18.00 -4.82 2.08
CA LEU A 140 -17.09 -5.72 1.41
C LEU A 140 -17.68 -6.26 0.11
N ALA A 141 -18.96 -6.66 0.11
CA ALA A 141 -19.60 -7.17 -1.09
C ALA A 141 -19.73 -6.08 -2.19
N GLU A 142 -20.00 -4.83 -1.79
CA GLU A 142 -20.06 -3.68 -2.70
C GLU A 142 -18.66 -3.36 -3.29
N ASP A 143 -17.62 -3.41 -2.45
CA ASP A 143 -16.23 -3.22 -2.85
C ASP A 143 -15.75 -4.32 -3.80
N GLN A 144 -16.05 -5.59 -3.49
CA GLN A 144 -15.68 -6.72 -4.35
C GLN A 144 -16.40 -6.68 -5.71
N ALA A 145 -17.64 -6.21 -5.76
CA ALA A 145 -18.34 -5.98 -7.02
C ALA A 145 -17.68 -4.85 -7.85
N THR A 146 -17.24 -3.79 -7.18
CA THR A 146 -16.48 -2.69 -7.80
C THR A 146 -15.15 -3.19 -8.36
N ARG A 147 -14.39 -3.97 -7.56
CA ARG A 147 -13.14 -4.61 -7.99
C ARG A 147 -13.37 -5.51 -9.20
N ALA A 148 -14.39 -6.38 -9.18
CA ALA A 148 -14.67 -7.28 -10.30
C ALA A 148 -14.93 -6.51 -11.60
N THR A 149 -15.65 -5.38 -11.52
CA THR A 149 -15.90 -4.50 -12.67
C THR A 149 -14.62 -3.82 -13.15
N ALA A 150 -13.77 -3.35 -12.23
CA ALA A 150 -12.47 -2.77 -12.58
C ALA A 150 -11.56 -3.81 -13.24
N GLU A 151 -11.40 -4.99 -12.65
CA GLU A 151 -10.57 -6.08 -13.18
C GLU A 151 -11.04 -6.56 -14.56
N ALA A 152 -12.34 -6.56 -14.83
CA ALA A 152 -12.86 -6.87 -16.17
C ALA A 152 -12.40 -5.83 -17.21
N LYS A 153 -12.41 -4.55 -16.87
CA LYS A 153 -11.90 -3.47 -17.74
C LYS A 153 -10.40 -3.62 -17.96
N GLU A 154 -9.65 -3.90 -16.90
CA GLU A 154 -8.20 -4.10 -16.97
C GLU A 154 -7.82 -5.28 -17.87
N LYS A 155 -8.51 -6.41 -17.70
CA LYS A 155 -8.31 -7.59 -18.56
C LYS A 155 -8.67 -7.30 -20.02
N ALA A 156 -9.75 -6.56 -20.28
CA ALA A 156 -10.14 -6.17 -21.64
C ALA A 156 -9.12 -5.23 -22.30
N ALA A 157 -8.42 -4.42 -21.52
CA ALA A 157 -7.30 -3.59 -21.97
C ALA A 157 -5.96 -4.36 -22.08
N GLY A 158 -5.93 -5.66 -21.76
CA GLY A 158 -4.74 -6.51 -21.86
C GLY A 158 -3.83 -6.48 -20.63
N HIS A 159 -4.26 -5.87 -19.53
CA HIS A 159 -3.49 -5.85 -18.28
C HIS A 159 -3.66 -7.15 -17.49
N GLN A 160 -2.58 -7.54 -16.80
CA GLN A 160 -2.56 -8.73 -15.96
C GLN A 160 -3.16 -8.42 -14.58
N ILE A 161 -3.99 -9.37 -14.10
CA ILE A 161 -4.50 -9.39 -12.74
C ILE A 161 -3.75 -10.46 -11.96
N ASP A 162 -3.25 -10.08 -10.79
CA ASP A 162 -2.66 -10.98 -9.79
C ASP A 162 -3.77 -11.83 -9.17
N THR A 163 -3.88 -13.06 -9.66
CA THR A 163 -4.84 -14.05 -9.18
C THR A 163 -4.38 -14.78 -7.92
N ASP A 164 -3.12 -14.60 -7.51
CA ASP A 164 -2.54 -15.26 -6.36
C ASP A 164 -2.75 -14.44 -5.07
N TYR A 165 -3.03 -13.14 -5.20
CA TYR A 165 -3.40 -12.28 -4.07
C TYR A 165 -4.69 -12.75 -3.38
N GLN A 166 -4.64 -12.80 -2.05
CA GLN A 166 -5.76 -13.14 -1.17
C GLN A 166 -6.03 -11.98 -0.21
N ASP A 167 -7.30 -11.57 -0.10
CA ASP A 167 -7.71 -10.59 0.90
C ASP A 167 -7.45 -11.11 2.33
N PRO A 168 -7.26 -10.21 3.31
CA PRO A 168 -7.09 -10.60 4.70
C PRO A 168 -8.28 -11.40 5.25
N PRO A 169 -8.04 -12.40 6.12
CA PRO A 169 -9.14 -13.10 6.78
C PRO A 169 -9.85 -12.19 7.79
N MET A 170 -11.16 -12.39 7.95
CA MET A 170 -11.95 -11.69 8.97
C MET A 170 -11.43 -12.00 10.39
N PRO A 171 -11.36 -11.00 11.29
CA PRO A 171 -11.10 -11.22 12.71
C PRO A 171 -12.14 -12.13 13.39
N PRO A 172 -11.71 -13.05 14.30
CA PRO A 172 -12.58 -14.00 15.00
C PRO A 172 -13.58 -13.30 15.92
N GLU A 173 -14.66 -14.01 16.26
CA GLU A 173 -15.61 -13.58 17.30
C GLU A 173 -14.96 -13.77 18.68
N HIS A 174 -14.94 -12.71 19.50
CA HIS A 174 -14.50 -12.75 20.89
C HIS A 174 -15.67 -12.40 21.78
#